data_AF-A0A8T6VHG1-F1
#
_entry.id   AF-A0A8T6VHG1-F1
#
_cell.length_a   1.000
_cell.length_b   1.000
_cell.length_c   1.000
_cell.angle_alpha   90.00
_cell.angle_beta   90.00
_cell.angle_gamma   90.00
#
_symmetry.space_group_name_H-M   'P 1'
#
loop_
_entity.id
_entity.type
_entity.pdbx_description
1 polymer ?
#
loop_
_entity_poly.entity_id
_entity_poly.type
_entity_poly.pdbx_seq_one_letter_code
_entity_poly.pdbx_strand_id
1 'polypeptide(L)'
;DVRKVAIVGGGATKCGKRKASWRDLAQEAGKAMFEAIDNLTPKDVDSLIVGAAQPERFAFQAHVAPMAAEYLGITPKKVIAR
;
A
#
# COMPACT_ATOMS: atom_id res chain seq x y z
N ASP A 1 -27.77 7.88 -0.61
CA ASP A 1 -27.71 6.61 -1.35
C ASP A 1 -26.31 6.02 -1.21
N VAL A 2 -26.18 4.70 -1.01
CA VAL A 2 -24.86 4.06 -0.80
C VAL A 2 -24.29 3.65 -2.16
N ARG A 3 -23.07 4.10 -2.47
CA ARG A 3 -22.39 3.72 -3.72
C ARG A 3 -22.01 2.24 -3.68
N LYS A 4 -22.24 1.52 -4.79
CA LYS A 4 -21.77 0.14 -4.97
C LYS A 4 -20.24 0.14 -5.09
N VAL A 5 -19.60 -0.90 -4.54
CA VAL A 5 -18.14 -1.06 -4.51
C VAL A 5 -17.77 -2.40 -5.09
N ALA A 6 -16.64 -2.46 -5.79
CA ALA A 6 -16.05 -3.68 -6.34
C ALA A 6 -14.54 -3.70 -6.08
N ILE A 7 -13.97 -4.90 -5.98
CA ILE A 7 -12.52 -5.12 -5.96
C ILE A 7 -12.08 -5.27 -7.42
N VAL A 8 -11.13 -4.43 -7.85
CA VAL A 8 -10.66 -4.38 -9.24
C VAL A 8 -9.33 -5.12 -9.46
N GLY A 9 -8.63 -5.49 -8.38
CA GLY A 9 -7.46 -6.34 -8.42
C GLY A 9 -6.73 -6.38 -7.08
N GLY A 10 -5.54 -6.99 -7.06
CA GLY A 10 -4.76 -7.18 -5.84
C GLY A 10 -3.36 -7.72 -6.11
N GLY A 11 -2.47 -7.51 -5.16
CA GLY A 11 -1.09 -7.97 -5.20
C GLY A 11 -0.61 -8.39 -3.81
N ALA A 12 0.30 -9.35 -3.76
CA ALA A 12 0.85 -9.88 -2.52
C ALA A 12 2.31 -10.27 -2.69
N THR A 13 3.06 -10.25 -1.59
CA THR A 13 4.42 -10.80 -1.54
C THR A 13 4.41 -12.28 -1.24
N LYS A 14 5.53 -12.97 -1.50
CA LYS A 14 5.73 -14.34 -0.99
C LYS A 14 5.92 -14.32 0.52
N CYS A 15 5.07 -15.06 1.23
CA CYS A 15 5.21 -15.26 2.67
C CYS A 15 6.45 -16.11 3.00
N GLY A 16 7.16 -15.75 4.06
CA GLY A 16 8.28 -16.54 4.59
C GLY A 16 9.40 -15.70 5.16
N LYS A 17 10.40 -16.37 5.75
CA LYS A 17 11.61 -15.73 6.26
C LYS A 17 12.51 -15.34 5.10
N ARG A 18 12.74 -14.04 4.93
CA ARG A 18 13.64 -13.51 3.91
C ARG A 18 14.29 -12.21 4.37
N LYS A 19 15.41 -11.87 3.76
CA LYS A 19 16.10 -10.59 4.00
C LYS A 19 15.39 -9.48 3.23
N ALA A 20 14.31 -8.96 3.81
CA ALA A 20 13.54 -7.84 3.27
C ALA A 20 13.08 -6.96 4.43
N SER A 21 13.16 -5.65 4.24
CA SER A 21 12.54 -4.67 5.13
C SER A 21 11.04 -4.56 4.83
N TRP A 22 10.27 -4.00 5.76
CA TRP A 22 8.84 -3.75 5.53
C TRP A 22 8.59 -2.90 4.27
N ARG A 23 9.47 -1.93 3.98
CA ARG A 23 9.40 -1.09 2.78
C ARG A 23 9.56 -1.89 1.50
N ASP A 24 10.45 -2.89 1.51
CA ASP A 24 10.64 -3.78 0.36
C ASP A 24 9.38 -4.63 0.14
N LEU A 25 8.75 -5.11 1.23
CA LEU A 25 7.50 -5.85 1.15
C LEU A 25 6.35 -4.99 0.60
N ALA A 26 6.23 -3.75 1.06
CA ALA A 26 5.19 -2.83 0.60
C ALA A 26 5.34 -2.52 -0.90
N GLN A 27 6.57 -2.25 -1.36
CA GLN A 27 6.85 -2.00 -2.78
C GLN A 27 6.61 -3.23 -3.65
N GLU A 28 7.00 -4.43 -3.20
CA GLU A 28 6.77 -5.67 -3.95
C GLU A 28 5.27 -5.95 -4.12
N ALA A 29 4.49 -5.85 -3.03
CA ALA A 29 3.04 -6.04 -3.10
C ALA A 29 2.37 -4.98 -3.97
N GLY A 30 2.79 -3.72 -3.85
CA GLY A 30 2.26 -2.63 -4.65
C GLY A 30 2.56 -2.78 -6.14
N LYS A 31 3.79 -3.14 -6.49
CA LYS A 31 4.17 -3.47 -7.87
C LYS A 31 3.30 -4.58 -8.43
N ALA A 32 3.18 -5.69 -7.69
CA ALA A 32 2.33 -6.82 -8.11
C ALA A 32 0.86 -6.41 -8.32
N MET A 33 0.34 -5.48 -7.51
CA MET A 33 -1.03 -4.97 -7.65
C MET A 33 -1.20 -4.14 -8.91
N PHE A 34 -0.30 -3.17 -9.17
CA PHE A 34 -0.37 -2.33 -10.37
C PHE A 34 -0.11 -3.12 -11.65
N GLU A 35 0.75 -4.13 -11.62
CA GLU A 35 0.99 -5.02 -12.79
C GLU A 35 -0.20 -5.96 -13.07
N ALA A 36 -1.07 -6.21 -12.08
CA ALA A 36 -2.23 -7.09 -12.25
C ALA A 36 -3.44 -6.40 -12.92
N ILE A 37 -3.40 -5.08 -13.11
CA ILE A 37 -4.52 -4.29 -13.62
C ILE A 37 -4.04 -3.41 -14.77
N ASP A 38 -4.49 -3.71 -15.98
CA ASP A 38 -4.19 -2.89 -17.15
C ASP A 38 -4.71 -1.46 -16.97
N ASN A 39 -3.90 -0.47 -17.35
CA ASN A 39 -4.21 0.96 -17.32
C ASN A 39 -4.46 1.57 -15.92
N LEU A 40 -4.07 0.89 -14.83
CA LEU A 40 -4.07 1.51 -13.50
C LEU A 40 -2.70 2.07 -13.16
N THR A 41 -2.63 3.37 -12.87
CA THR A 41 -1.39 4.03 -12.41
C THR A 41 -1.54 4.56 -10.98
N PRO A 42 -0.43 4.86 -10.28
CA PRO A 42 -0.50 5.48 -8.96
C PRO A 42 -1.29 6.81 -8.92
N LYS A 43 -1.41 7.52 -10.05
CA LYS A 43 -2.15 8.80 -10.16
C LYS A 43 -3.68 8.63 -10.08
N ASP A 44 -4.15 7.43 -10.37
CA ASP A 44 -5.56 7.04 -10.34
C ASP A 44 -6.04 6.70 -8.92
N VAL A 45 -5.11 6.50 -7.99
CA VAL A 45 -5.40 6.21 -6.58
C VAL A 45 -5.67 7.50 -5.81
N ASP A 46 -6.90 7.65 -5.31
CA ASP A 46 -7.33 8.85 -4.56
C ASP A 46 -6.88 8.82 -3.08
N SER A 47 -6.84 7.64 -2.47
CA SER A 47 -6.56 7.41 -1.05
C SER A 47 -6.00 6.02 -0.82
N LEU A 48 -5.31 5.85 0.30
CA LEU A 48 -4.77 4.57 0.74
C LEU A 48 -5.03 4.35 2.23
N ILE A 49 -5.19 3.09 2.62
CA ILE A 49 -5.32 2.66 4.01
C ILE A 49 -4.22 1.63 4.26
N VAL A 50 -3.40 1.86 5.28
CA VAL A 50 -2.31 0.93 5.64
C VAL A 50 -2.53 0.42 7.06
N GLY A 51 -2.59 -0.90 7.20
CA GLY A 51 -2.48 -1.58 8.49
C GLY A 51 -1.11 -2.25 8.60
N ALA A 52 -0.34 -1.90 9.63
CA ALA A 52 0.90 -2.60 9.94
C ALA A 52 1.16 -2.58 11.45
N ALA A 53 1.54 -3.72 12.01
CA ALA A 53 1.93 -3.84 13.42
C ALA A 53 3.44 -4.05 13.62
N GLN A 54 4.09 -4.69 12.64
CA GLN A 54 5.51 -5.05 12.72
C GLN A 54 6.46 -3.84 12.71
N PRO A 55 6.28 -2.81 11.85
CA PRO A 55 7.22 -1.68 11.78
C PRO A 55 7.33 -0.89 13.07
N GLU A 56 6.20 -0.69 13.76
CA GLU A 56 6.15 0.03 15.02
C GLU A 56 6.92 -0.71 16.12
N ARG A 57 6.80 -2.03 16.17
CA ARG A 57 7.41 -2.86 17.22
C ARG A 57 8.89 -3.15 17.02
N PHE A 58 9.32 -3.33 15.78
CA PHE A 58 10.65 -3.89 15.48
C PHE A 58 11.54 -2.98 14.65
N ALA A 59 10.99 -1.92 14.04
CA ALA A 59 11.74 -0.94 13.25
C ALA A 59 11.61 0.48 13.79
N PHE A 60 10.94 0.67 14.94
CA PHE A 60 10.65 1.97 15.55
C PHE A 60 10.04 2.96 14.56
N GLN A 61 9.27 2.44 13.61
CA GLN A 61 8.72 3.22 12.52
C GLN A 61 7.19 3.32 12.67
N ALA A 62 6.77 4.47 13.20
CA ALA A 62 5.37 4.88 13.25
C ALA A 62 4.92 5.53 11.94
N HIS A 63 3.60 5.72 11.79
CA HIS A 63 3.00 6.42 10.65
C HIS A 63 3.43 5.85 9.30
N VAL A 64 3.26 4.54 9.12
CA VAL A 64 3.69 3.83 7.92
C VAL A 64 2.87 4.18 6.66
N ALA A 65 1.70 4.81 6.81
CA ALA A 65 0.84 5.16 5.68
C ALA A 65 1.45 6.23 4.75
N PRO A 66 1.92 7.40 5.23
CA PRO A 66 2.67 8.36 4.42
C PRO A 66 3.89 7.75 3.75
N MET A 67 4.64 6.91 4.47
CA MET A 67 5.80 6.22 3.91
C MET A 67 5.38 5.28 2.76
N ALA A 68 4.34 4.47 2.94
CA ALA A 68 3.85 3.58 1.89
C ALA A 68 3.39 4.39 0.66
N ALA A 69 2.72 5.53 0.87
CA ALA A 69 2.31 6.42 -0.19
C ALA A 69 3.50 6.84 -1.06
N GLU A 70 4.57 7.31 -0.42
CA GLU A 70 5.80 7.76 -1.08
C GLU A 70 6.45 6.64 -1.88
N TYR A 71 6.68 5.48 -1.27
CA TYR A 71 7.32 4.35 -1.93
C TYR A 71 6.49 3.73 -3.07
N LEU A 72 5.17 3.91 -3.04
CA LEU A 72 4.27 3.46 -4.11
C LEU A 72 4.02 4.54 -5.18
N GLY A 73 4.59 5.73 -5.02
CA GLY A 73 4.36 6.86 -5.92
C GLY A 73 2.92 7.38 -5.90
N ILE A 74 2.18 7.12 -4.81
CA ILE A 74 0.80 7.57 -4.64
C ILE A 74 0.81 8.91 -3.94
N THR A 75 0.19 9.91 -4.56
CA THR A 75 -0.08 11.21 -3.92
C THR A 75 -1.54 11.24 -3.46
N PRO A 76 -1.83 11.03 -2.16
CA PRO A 76 -3.21 10.98 -1.67
C PRO A 76 -3.89 12.35 -1.86
N LYS A 77 -5.09 12.35 -2.45
CA LYS A 77 -5.88 13.57 -2.67
C LYS A 77 -6.90 13.80 -1.55
N LYS A 78 -7.32 12.72 -0.89
CA LYS A 78 -8.17 12.78 0.30
C LYS A 78 -7.46 12.10 1.45
N VAL A 79 -7.29 12.83 2.54
CA VAL A 79 -6.68 12.32 3.77
C VAL A 79 -7.74 12.37 4.86
N ILE A 80 -8.05 11.21 5.42
CA ILE A 80 -8.85 11.12 6.63
C ILE A 80 -7.86 11.10 7.79
N ALA A 81 -7.69 12.25 8.44
CA ALA A 81 -7.10 12.32 9.77
C ALA A 81 -8.23 12.01 10.76
N ARG A 82 -8.23 10.81 11.32
CA ARG A 82 -9.06 10.47 12.49
C ARG A 82 -8.14 10.05 13.62
#